data_AF-A0A8J6Q3I3-F1
#
_entry.id   AF-A0A8J6Q3I3-F1
#
_cell.length_a   1.000
_cell.length_b   1.000
_cell.length_c   1.000
_cell.angle_alpha   90.00
_cell.angle_beta   90.00
_cell.angle_gamma   90.00
#
_symmetry.space_group_name_H-M   'P 1'
#
loop_
_entity.id
_entity.type
_entity.pdbx_description
1 polymer ?
#
loop_
_entity_poly.entity_id
_entity_poly.type
_entity_poly.pdbx_seq_one_letter_code
_entity_poly.pdbx_strand_id
1 'polypeptide(L)' 'MTYAERKEKEEYLLYLIKQKRLYSLKEVADNFDCSERTLKRIIFHLRDEGYNIKYCRKKHKYFLEE' A
#
# COMPACT_ATOMS: atom_id res chain seq x y z
N MET A 1 15.75 -8.92 -1.69
CA MET A 1 14.41 -8.63 -2.21
C MET A 1 14.50 -8.61 -3.73
N THR A 2 14.00 -9.67 -4.34
CA THR A 2 14.03 -9.86 -5.79
C THR A 2 13.02 -8.89 -6.42
N TYR A 3 13.27 -8.45 -7.65
CA TYR A 3 12.36 -7.54 -8.37
C TYR A 3 10.93 -8.10 -8.44
N ALA A 4 10.79 -9.42 -8.65
CA ALA A 4 9.51 -10.12 -8.71
C ALA A 4 8.68 -9.98 -7.41
N GLU A 5 9.29 -10.21 -6.25
CA GLU A 5 8.60 -10.10 -4.96
C GLU A 5 8.11 -8.68 -4.67
N ARG A 6 8.84 -7.65 -5.11
CA ARG A 6 8.36 -6.26 -4.97
C ARG A 6 7.10 -6.02 -5.78
N LYS A 7 7.07 -6.54 -7.01
CA LYS A 7 5.97 -6.33 -7.95
C LYS A 7 4.70 -7.06 -7.49
N GLU A 8 4.83 -8.28 -7.00
CA GLU A 8 3.71 -9.01 -6.37
C GLU A 8 3.12 -8.26 -5.18
N LYS A 9 3.98 -7.74 -4.30
CA LYS A 9 3.54 -6.95 -3.13
C LYS A 9 2.82 -5.66 -3.56
N GLU A 10 3.29 -5.03 -4.62
CA GLU A 10 2.71 -3.81 -5.19
C GLU A 10 1.31 -4.07 -5.77
N GLU A 11 1.16 -5.13 -6.58
CA GLU A 11 -0.15 -5.57 -7.10
C GLU A 11 -1.12 -5.97 -5.99
N TYR A 12 -0.66 -6.73 -4.99
CA TYR A 12 -1.51 -7.15 -3.89
C TYR A 12 -1.91 -5.97 -2.99
N LEU A 13 -0.98 -5.02 -2.76
CA LEU A 13 -1.29 -3.78 -2.06
C LEU A 13 -2.37 -3.01 -2.81
N LEU A 14 -2.21 -2.84 -4.11
CA LEU A 14 -3.18 -2.17 -4.96
C LEU A 14 -4.55 -2.85 -4.88
N TYR A 15 -4.58 -4.19 -4.94
CA TYR A 15 -5.79 -4.98 -4.81
C TYR A 15 -6.51 -4.73 -3.48
N LEU A 16 -5.77 -4.71 -2.36
CA LEU A 16 -6.32 -4.41 -1.03
C LEU A 16 -6.88 -2.99 -0.92
N ILE A 17 -6.19 -2.00 -1.52
CA ILE A 17 -6.66 -0.60 -1.54
C ILE A 17 -7.93 -0.48 -2.41
N LYS A 18 -7.96 -1.12 -3.60
CA LYS A 18 -9.13 -1.15 -4.50
C LYS A 18 -10.34 -1.79 -3.83
N GLN A 19 -10.13 -2.89 -3.09
CA GLN A 19 -11.18 -3.55 -2.29
C GLN A 19 -11.65 -2.73 -1.08
N LYS A 20 -11.07 -1.54 -0.82
CA LYS A 20 -11.28 -0.72 0.40
C LYS A 20 -11.07 -1.51 1.70
N ARG A 21 -10.33 -2.62 1.61
CA ARG A 21 -9.99 -3.53 2.72
C ARG A 21 -8.64 -3.20 3.35
N LEU A 22 -7.97 -2.14 2.90
CA LEU A 22 -6.71 -1.74 3.52
C LEU A 22 -6.97 -1.03 4.85
N TYR A 23 -6.95 -1.81 5.93
CA TYR A 23 -7.23 -1.34 7.28
C TYR A 23 -6.04 -0.56 7.87
N SER A 24 -4.81 -1.03 7.69
CA SER A 24 -3.62 -0.36 8.24
C SER A 24 -2.37 -0.72 7.46
N LEU A 25 -1.52 0.27 7.19
CA LEU A 25 -0.19 0.05 6.61
C LEU A 25 0.65 -0.93 7.44
N LYS A 26 0.42 -0.93 8.75
CA LYS A 26 1.18 -1.71 9.72
C LYS A 26 0.80 -3.19 9.65
N GLU A 27 -0.49 -3.50 9.52
CA GLU A 27 -0.95 -4.88 9.33
C GLU A 27 -0.49 -5.45 8.00
N VAL A 28 -0.48 -4.62 6.96
CA VAL A 28 0.05 -5.01 5.65
C VAL A 28 1.56 -5.22 5.72
N ALA A 29 2.29 -4.33 6.40
CA ALA A 29 3.72 -4.48 6.66
C ALA A 29 4.04 -5.81 7.36
N ASP A 30 3.25 -6.15 8.38
CA ASP A 30 3.37 -7.39 9.14
C ASP A 30 3.06 -8.62 8.27
N ASN A 31 1.96 -8.62 7.52
CA ASN A 31 1.59 -9.72 6.63
C ASN A 31 2.63 -9.96 5.51
N PHE A 32 3.28 -8.90 5.04
CA PHE A 32 4.28 -8.98 3.97
C PHE A 32 5.71 -9.15 4.47
N ASP A 33 5.91 -9.28 5.79
CA ASP A 33 7.22 -9.29 6.45
C ASP A 33 8.13 -8.18 5.89
N CYS A 34 7.58 -6.97 5.80
CA CYS A 34 8.22 -5.83 5.16
C CYS A 34 8.12 -4.60 6.03
N SER A 35 9.18 -3.78 6.03
CA SER A 35 9.13 -2.51 6.75
C SER A 35 8.09 -1.55 6.16
N GLU A 36 7.45 -0.76 7.03
CA GLU A 36 6.53 0.32 6.63
C GLU A 36 7.17 1.29 5.62
N ARG A 37 8.49 1.46 5.68
CA ARG A 37 9.27 2.25 4.70
C ARG A 37 9.15 1.72 3.28
N THR A 38 9.22 0.39 3.11
CA THR A 38 9.08 -0.26 1.80
C THR A 38 7.68 -0.02 1.24
N LEU A 39 6.65 -0.23 2.07
CA LEU A 39 5.27 0.04 1.69
C LEU A 39 5.00 1.51 1.37
N LYS A 40 5.58 2.46 2.11
CA LYS A 40 5.48 3.88 1.76
C LYS A 40 6.08 4.19 0.39
N ARG A 41 7.21 3.55 0.03
CA ARG A 41 7.78 3.67 -1.32
C ARG A 41 6.86 3.07 -2.39
N ILE A 42 6.24 1.93 -2.10
CA ILE A 42 5.25 1.30 -3.00
C ILE A 42 4.06 2.24 -3.20
N ILE A 43 3.49 2.79 -2.12
CA ILE A 43 2.39 3.78 -2.20
C ILE A 43 2.80 5.01 -2.99
N PHE A 44 4.05 5.45 -2.87
CA PHE A 44 4.57 6.58 -3.65
C PHE A 44 4.61 6.25 -5.15
N HIS A 45 5.11 5.06 -5.53
CA HIS A 45 5.07 4.60 -6.92
C HIS A 45 3.63 4.50 -7.44
N LEU A 46 2.71 3.94 -6.67
CA LEU A 46 1.31 3.87 -7.05
C LEU A 46 0.69 5.26 -7.25
N ARG A 47 1.04 6.25 -6.42
CA ARG A 47 0.61 7.64 -6.65
C ARG A 47 1.17 8.23 -7.92
N ASP A 48 2.42 7.93 -8.23
CA ASP A 48 3.09 8.36 -9.47
C ASP A 48 2.45 7.72 -10.71
N GLU A 49 2.02 6.46 -10.61
CA GLU A 49 1.23 5.78 -11.64
C GLU A 49 -0.20 6.35 -11.84
N GLY A 50 -0.64 7.26 -10.97
CA GLY A 50 -1.95 7.93 -11.08
C GLY A 50 -3.01 7.42 -10.10
N TYR A 51 -2.65 6.53 -9.17
CA TYR A 51 -3.58 6.11 -8.12
C TYR A 51 -3.63 7.15 -6.99
N ASN A 52 -4.80 7.77 -6.79
CA ASN A 52 -4.95 8.85 -5.82
C ASN A 52 -5.14 8.32 -4.38
N ILE A 53 -4.07 7.77 -3.81
CA ILE A 53 -4.07 7.17 -2.47
C ILE A 53 -3.93 8.28 -1.42
N LYS A 54 -4.97 8.54 -0.63
CA LYS A 54 -4.89 9.45 0.53
C LYS A 54 -4.68 8.73 1.85
N TYR A 55 -4.04 9.43 2.77
CA TYR A 55 -3.84 8.97 4.15
C TYR A 55 -4.73 9.76 5.11
N CYS A 56 -5.51 9.05 5.92
CA CYS A 56 -6.29 9.66 6.99
C CYS A 56 -5.56 9.55 8.32
N ARG A 57 -5.19 10.70 8.89
CA ARG A 57 -4.71 10.75 10.27
C ARG A 57 -5.77 10.32 11.29
N LYS A 58 -7.05 10.62 11.08
CA LYS A 58 -8.11 10.28 12.05
C LYS A 58 -8.34 8.78 12.21
N LYS A 59 -8.16 8.01 11.14
CA LYS A 59 -8.38 6.55 11.13
C LYS A 59 -7.07 5.75 11.06
N HIS A 60 -5.94 6.43 10.85
CA HIS A 60 -4.65 5.80 10.53
C HIS A 60 -4.68 4.88 9.31
N LYS A 61 -5.60 5.13 8.35
CA LYS A 61 -5.82 4.27 7.18
C LYS A 61 -5.48 4.98 5.88
N TYR A 62 -5.12 4.19 4.88
CA TYR A 62 -4.98 4.66 3.50
C TYR A 62 -6.24 4.28 2.74
N PHE A 63 -6.71 5.16 1.88
CA PHE A 63 -7.84 4.91 1.00
C PHE A 63 -7.55 5.47 -0.38
N LEU A 64 -8.05 4.77 -1.39
CA LEU A 64 -8.19 5.32 -2.72
C LEU A 64 -9.32 6.35 -2.68
N GLU A 65 -8.97 7.60 -2.96
CA GLU A 65 -9.94 8.61 -3.35
C GLU A 65 -10.04 8.52 -4.88
N GLU A 66 -11.25 8.32 -5.40
CA GLU A 66 -11.51 8.32 -6.85
C GLU A 66 -11.82 9.74 -7.31
#